data_AF-A0A964AJY9-F1
#
_entry.id   AF-A0A964AJY9-F1
#
_cell.length_a   1.000
_cell.length_b   1.000
_cell.length_c   1.000
_cell.angle_alpha   90.00
_cell.angle_beta   90.00
_cell.angle_gamma   90.00
#
_symmetry.space_group_name_H-M   'P 1'
#
loop_
_entity.id
_entity.type
_entity.pdbx_description
1 polymer ?
#
loop_
_entity_poly.entity_id
_entity_poly.type
_entity_poly.pdbx_seq_one_letter_code
_entity_poly.pdbx_strand_id
1 'polypeptide(L)'
;MRPRSPTARLLFSFALVLHLVLVADHVFENLTGGPLLPISDPWVEGVQLRQSWNMFRKPWRWDTWLVAEGITADRQSRILVESNRPPDGPFLRASYDRMKKLQNHLVTQGAKNDRYRELFADWLCRQHPDVVTVRLSKHKFKHLTPDEALQQPPPAPEQRFELLYETECPR
;
A
#
# COMPACT_ATOMS: atom_id res chain seq x y z
N MET A 1 10.74 -42.93 -6.35
CA MET A 1 10.55 -44.31 -5.83
C MET A 1 9.22 -44.35 -5.09
N ARG A 2 8.26 -45.21 -5.48
CA ARG A 2 6.98 -45.37 -4.75
C ARG A 2 7.21 -46.27 -3.51
N PRO A 3 6.85 -45.86 -2.29
CA PRO A 3 7.00 -46.69 -1.11
C PRO A 3 6.15 -47.97 -1.22
N ARG A 4 6.77 -49.14 -0.94
CA ARG A 4 6.15 -50.46 -1.08
C ARG A 4 5.27 -50.87 0.11
N SER A 5 5.47 -50.31 1.31
CA SER A 5 4.65 -50.64 2.49
C SER A 5 3.42 -49.71 2.62
N PRO A 6 2.24 -50.24 2.99
CA PRO A 6 1.03 -49.43 3.20
C PRO A 6 1.18 -48.46 4.38
N THR A 7 1.90 -48.85 5.43
CA THR A 7 2.24 -47.99 6.58
C THR A 7 3.14 -46.82 6.18
N ALA A 8 4.13 -47.06 5.32
CA ALA A 8 5.00 -46.00 4.82
C ALA A 8 4.25 -44.98 3.96
N ARG A 9 3.24 -45.42 3.18
CA ARG A 9 2.38 -44.51 2.41
C ARG A 9 1.52 -43.64 3.32
N LEU A 10 0.92 -44.21 4.36
CA LEU A 10 0.13 -43.45 5.34
C LEU A 10 0.98 -42.39 6.03
N LEU A 11 2.17 -42.74 6.51
CA LEU A 11 3.08 -41.79 7.14
C LEU A 11 3.51 -40.67 6.19
N PHE A 12 3.79 -40.99 4.92
CA PHE A 12 4.17 -39.99 3.93
C PHE A 12 3.02 -39.05 3.58
N SER A 13 1.80 -39.58 3.43
CA SER A 13 0.60 -38.78 3.23
C SER A 13 0.32 -37.88 4.43
N PHE A 14 0.48 -38.39 5.65
CA PHE A 14 0.30 -37.61 6.87
C PHE A 14 1.35 -36.50 7.00
N ALA A 15 2.62 -36.81 6.71
CA ALA A 15 3.69 -35.83 6.68
C ALA A 15 3.47 -34.76 5.60
N LEU A 16 2.98 -35.14 4.41
CA LEU A 16 2.64 -34.20 3.35
C LEU A 16 1.48 -33.28 3.77
N VAL A 17 0.41 -33.84 4.34
CA VAL A 17 -0.72 -33.05 4.84
C VAL A 17 -0.28 -32.12 5.97
N LEU A 18 0.51 -32.61 6.93
CA LEU A 18 1.05 -31.78 8.01
C LEU A 18 1.94 -30.66 7.46
N HIS A 19 2.79 -30.95 6.48
CA HIS A 19 3.64 -29.95 5.84
C HIS A 19 2.81 -28.91 5.09
N LEU A 20 1.76 -29.33 4.37
CA LEU A 20 0.83 -28.40 3.71
C LEU A 20 0.06 -27.55 4.71
N VAL A 21 -0.33 -28.09 5.86
CA VAL A 21 -0.99 -27.33 6.94
C VAL A 21 -0.01 -26.33 7.55
N LEU A 22 1.22 -26.72 7.89
CA LEU A 22 2.24 -25.81 8.44
C LEU A 22 2.64 -24.72 7.44
N VAL A 23 2.79 -25.07 6.16
CA VAL A 23 3.06 -24.09 5.10
C VAL A 23 1.86 -23.19 4.90
N ALA A 24 0.64 -23.70 4.94
CA ALA A 24 -0.57 -22.88 4.86
C ALA A 24 -0.65 -21.93 6.04
N ASP A 25 -0.42 -22.38 7.27
CA ASP A 25 -0.46 -21.57 8.49
C ASP A 25 0.61 -20.47 8.44
N HIS A 26 1.84 -20.81 8.04
CA HIS A 26 2.92 -19.84 7.89
C HIS A 26 2.69 -18.87 6.72
N VAL A 27 2.06 -19.32 5.64
CA VAL A 27 1.63 -18.46 4.54
C VAL A 27 0.47 -17.56 4.99
N PHE A 28 -0.47 -18.06 5.79
CA PHE A 28 -1.57 -17.27 6.35
C PHE A 28 -1.05 -16.22 7.34
N GLU A 29 -0.14 -16.56 8.25
CA GLU A 29 0.54 -15.61 9.16
C GLU A 29 1.27 -14.50 8.39
N ASN A 30 1.95 -14.87 7.30
CA ASN A 30 2.65 -13.90 6.45
C ASN A 30 1.70 -13.10 5.53
N LEU A 31 0.52 -13.65 5.20
CA LEU A 31 -0.56 -12.97 4.47
C LEU A 31 -1.38 -12.04 5.36
N THR A 32 -1.55 -12.38 6.64
CA THR A 32 -2.20 -11.55 7.66
C THR A 32 -1.26 -10.52 8.27
N GLY A 33 -0.05 -10.38 7.69
CA GLY A 33 1.02 -9.46 8.00
C GLY A 33 1.50 -9.52 9.46
N GLY A 34 2.77 -9.86 9.62
CA GLY A 34 3.43 -9.84 10.93
C GLY A 34 3.50 -8.43 11.57
N PRO A 35 4.50 -8.12 12.40
CA PRO A 35 4.57 -6.89 13.23
C PRO A 35 4.57 -5.54 12.47
N LEU A 36 4.40 -5.57 11.14
CA LEU A 36 4.38 -4.43 10.22
C LEU A 36 2.98 -4.11 9.69
N LEU A 37 1.95 -4.91 10.03
CA LEU A 37 0.56 -4.62 9.69
C LEU A 37 0.10 -3.22 10.14
N PRO A 38 0.40 -2.78 11.39
CA PRO A 38 -0.09 -1.50 11.91
C PRO A 38 0.28 -0.27 11.07
N ILE A 39 1.38 -0.35 10.33
CA ILE A 39 1.90 0.76 9.52
C ILE A 39 1.14 0.88 8.19
N SER A 40 0.68 -0.25 7.63
CA SER A 40 -0.12 -0.26 6.40
C SER A 40 -1.62 -0.25 6.64
N ASP A 41 -2.06 -0.47 7.89
CA ASP A 41 -3.47 -0.56 8.26
C ASP A 41 -4.34 0.63 7.85
N PRO A 42 -3.92 1.90 8.04
CA PRO A 42 -4.74 3.06 7.65
C PRO A 42 -5.10 3.02 6.16
N TRP A 43 -4.15 2.56 5.35
CA TRP A 43 -4.33 2.48 3.92
C TRP A 43 -5.09 1.24 3.48
N VAL A 44 -4.81 0.07 4.09
CA VAL A 44 -5.58 -1.16 3.85
C VAL A 44 -7.05 -0.94 4.17
N GLU A 45 -7.36 -0.19 5.23
CA GLU A 45 -8.70 0.27 5.57
C GLU A 45 -9.26 1.18 4.46
N GLY A 46 -8.50 2.18 4.02
CA GLY A 46 -8.97 3.15 3.02
C GLY A 46 -9.24 2.57 1.63
N VAL A 47 -8.38 1.67 1.13
CA VAL A 47 -8.57 1.07 -0.21
C VAL A 47 -9.24 -0.31 -0.17
N GLN A 48 -9.50 -0.86 1.02
CA GLN A 48 -9.99 -2.24 1.22
C GLN A 48 -9.13 -3.31 0.53
N LEU A 49 -7.88 -2.97 0.19
CA LEU A 49 -6.95 -3.86 -0.49
C LEU A 49 -6.16 -4.64 0.54
N ARG A 50 -6.52 -5.91 0.74
CA ARG A 50 -5.63 -6.85 1.43
C ARG A 50 -4.39 -7.07 0.57
N GLN A 51 -3.22 -7.10 1.21
CA GLN A 51 -1.94 -7.39 0.54
C GLN A 51 -2.04 -8.75 -0.16
N SER A 52 -2.15 -8.72 -1.48
CA SER A 52 -2.21 -9.93 -2.32
C SER A 52 -0.89 -10.11 -3.06
N TRP A 53 -0.56 -11.35 -3.43
CA TRP A 53 0.64 -11.68 -4.20
C TRP A 53 0.82 -10.81 -5.46
N ASN A 54 -0.27 -10.36 -6.09
CA ASN A 54 -0.18 -9.49 -7.27
C ASN A 54 0.46 -8.13 -7.00
N MET A 55 0.40 -7.60 -5.78
CA MET A 55 1.13 -6.37 -5.38
C MET A 55 2.66 -6.56 -5.31
N PHE A 56 3.13 -7.81 -5.25
CA PHE A 56 4.56 -8.13 -5.14
C PHE A 56 5.17 -8.65 -6.44
N ARG A 57 4.36 -8.94 -7.47
CA ARG A 57 4.83 -9.52 -8.75
C ARG A 57 5.56 -8.55 -9.67
N LYS A 58 5.27 -7.25 -9.60
CA LYS A 58 5.96 -6.25 -10.42
C LYS A 58 7.01 -5.52 -9.57
N PRO A 59 8.25 -5.35 -10.06
CA PRO A 59 9.20 -4.47 -9.40
C PRO A 59 8.59 -3.08 -9.34
N TRP A 60 8.51 -2.50 -8.14
CA TRP A 60 7.94 -1.18 -7.97
C TRP A 60 8.91 -0.13 -8.48
N ARG A 61 8.37 0.98 -8.99
CA ARG A 61 9.18 2.11 -9.43
C ARG A 61 9.37 3.07 -8.25
N TRP A 62 10.62 3.33 -7.92
CA TRP A 62 11.05 4.24 -6.84
C TRP A 62 10.93 5.71 -7.20
N ASP A 63 10.64 5.97 -8.47
CA ASP A 63 10.57 7.30 -9.05
C ASP A 63 9.19 7.96 -8.86
N THR A 64 8.16 7.26 -8.40
CA THR A 64 6.78 7.78 -8.40
C THR A 64 6.19 7.88 -6.99
N TRP A 65 5.58 9.02 -6.70
CA TRP A 65 5.02 9.39 -5.41
C TRP A 65 3.56 9.76 -5.58
N LEU A 66 2.68 9.16 -4.77
CA LEU A 66 1.31 9.63 -4.62
C LEU A 66 1.32 10.78 -3.62
N VAL A 67 0.61 11.87 -3.90
CA VAL A 67 0.47 13.00 -2.99
C VAL A 67 -1.02 13.19 -2.78
N ALA A 68 -1.46 13.15 -1.53
CA ALA A 68 -2.83 13.44 -1.16
C ALA A 68 -2.88 14.83 -0.50
N GLU A 69 -3.60 15.74 -1.13
CA GLU A 69 -3.84 17.09 -0.63
C GLU A 69 -5.30 17.22 -0.20
N GLY A 70 -5.52 17.79 0.98
CA GLY A 70 -6.82 18.27 1.42
C GLY A 70 -6.94 19.76 1.14
N ILE A 71 -8.07 20.16 0.55
CA ILE A 71 -8.43 21.56 0.35
C ILE A 71 -9.53 21.87 1.38
N THR A 72 -9.32 22.90 2.21
CA THR A 72 -10.29 23.28 3.24
C THR A 72 -11.41 24.18 2.68
N ALA A 73 -12.38 24.54 3.52
CA ALA A 73 -13.55 25.34 3.13
C ALA A 73 -13.20 26.70 2.50
N ASP A 74 -12.02 27.28 2.81
CA ASP A 74 -11.55 28.53 2.21
C ASP A 74 -11.08 28.36 0.75
N ARG A 75 -10.97 27.11 0.27
CA ARG A 75 -10.49 26.70 -1.06
C ARG A 75 -9.09 27.21 -1.44
N GLN A 76 -8.36 27.80 -0.49
CA GLN A 76 -7.04 28.39 -0.70
C GLN A 76 -5.95 27.64 0.07
N SER A 77 -6.27 27.12 1.25
CA SER A 77 -5.34 26.30 2.02
C SER A 77 -5.32 24.86 1.50
N ARG A 78 -4.15 24.46 1.00
CA ARG A 78 -3.83 23.07 0.68
C ARG A 78 -3.03 22.50 1.84
N ILE A 79 -3.56 21.48 2.48
CA ILE A 79 -2.88 20.74 3.52
C ILE A 79 -2.44 19.38 2.98
N LEU A 80 -1.22 18.98 3.30
CA LEU A 80 -0.78 17.62 3.02
C LEU A 80 -1.47 16.70 4.05
N VAL A 81 -2.41 15.88 3.59
CA VAL A 81 -3.17 14.98 4.49
C VAL A 81 -2.45 13.65 4.70
N GLU A 82 -1.63 13.22 3.74
CA GLU A 82 -0.91 11.95 3.83
C GLU A 82 0.46 12.04 3.16
N SER A 83 1.49 11.50 3.83
CA SER A 83 2.89 11.61 3.44
C SER A 83 3.48 10.25 3.08
N ASN A 84 4.29 10.22 2.03
CA ASN A 84 5.00 9.02 1.58
C ASN A 84 6.23 8.65 2.42
N ARG A 85 6.45 9.32 3.55
CA ARG A 85 7.57 9.02 4.43
C ARG A 85 7.21 7.81 5.30
N PRO A 86 8.05 6.77 5.36
CA PRO A 86 7.79 5.67 6.27
C PRO A 86 7.87 6.21 7.72
N PRO A 87 7.06 5.68 8.64
CA PRO A 87 7.20 6.03 10.04
C PRO A 87 8.60 5.66 10.53
N ASP A 88 9.19 6.52 11.37
CA ASP A 88 10.49 6.29 11.96
C ASP A 88 10.45 5.01 12.84
N GLY A 89 11.38 4.06 12.65
CA GLY A 89 11.39 2.81 13.44
C GLY A 89 12.29 1.67 12.92
N PRO A 90 12.42 0.56 13.67
CA PRO A 90 13.36 -0.52 13.36
C PRO A 90 13.07 -1.30 12.06
N PHE A 91 11.90 -1.12 11.45
CA PHE A 91 11.47 -1.85 10.25
C PHE A 91 11.28 -0.96 9.01
N LEU A 92 11.91 0.22 8.98
CA LEU A 92 11.78 1.28 7.98
C LEU A 92 11.67 0.78 6.54
N ARG A 93 12.58 -0.10 6.10
CA ARG A 93 12.63 -0.54 4.70
C ARG A 93 11.45 -1.42 4.29
N ALA A 94 11.08 -2.39 5.13
CA ALA A 94 9.99 -3.31 4.82
C ALA A 94 8.62 -2.60 4.84
N SER A 95 8.43 -1.68 5.79
CA SER A 95 7.25 -0.82 5.86
C SER A 95 7.15 0.11 4.66
N TYR A 96 8.28 0.71 4.26
CA TYR A 96 8.36 1.53 3.06
C TYR A 96 8.02 0.76 1.79
N ASP A 97 8.57 -0.44 1.61
CA ASP A 97 8.31 -1.27 0.43
C ASP A 97 6.83 -1.64 0.31
N ARG A 98 6.16 -1.95 1.42
CA ARG A 98 4.72 -2.27 1.44
C ARG A 98 3.87 -1.04 1.12
N MET A 99 4.15 0.09 1.75
CA MET A 99 3.48 1.36 1.50
C MET A 99 3.63 1.78 0.03
N LYS A 100 4.84 1.67 -0.53
CA LYS A 100 5.11 2.02 -1.93
C LYS A 100 4.43 1.10 -2.94
N LYS A 101 4.27 -0.19 -2.64
CA LYS A 101 3.50 -1.10 -3.49
C LYS A 101 2.04 -0.69 -3.58
N LEU A 102 1.45 -0.32 -2.46
CA LEU A 102 0.06 0.14 -2.43
C LEU A 102 -0.11 1.46 -3.19
N GLN A 103 0.79 2.41 -2.99
CA GLN A 103 0.78 3.68 -3.74
C GLN A 103 0.93 3.44 -5.25
N ASN A 104 1.88 2.60 -5.66
CA ASN A 104 2.01 2.23 -7.07
C ASN A 104 0.74 1.55 -7.58
N HIS A 105 0.03 0.77 -6.77
CA HIS A 105 -1.26 0.21 -7.15
C HIS A 105 -2.29 1.33 -7.41
N LEU A 106 -2.42 2.32 -6.52
CA LEU A 106 -3.32 3.47 -6.71
C LEU A 106 -2.95 4.33 -7.92
N VAL A 107 -1.66 4.51 -8.17
CA VAL A 107 -1.15 5.29 -9.31
C VAL A 107 -1.33 4.55 -10.64
N THR A 108 -0.96 3.27 -10.69
CA THR A 108 -0.87 2.50 -11.95
C THR A 108 -2.10 1.63 -12.24
N GLN A 109 -2.68 0.99 -11.23
CA GLN A 109 -3.90 0.19 -11.37
C GLN A 109 -5.16 1.02 -11.11
N GLY A 110 -5.10 2.04 -10.24
CA GLY A 110 -6.19 3.01 -10.10
C GLY A 110 -6.49 3.72 -11.43
N ALA A 111 -5.50 3.89 -12.32
CA ALA A 111 -5.74 4.41 -13.67
C ALA A 111 -6.62 3.51 -14.55
N LYS A 112 -6.80 2.24 -14.16
CA LYS A 112 -7.67 1.28 -14.83
C LYS A 112 -9.00 1.09 -14.10
N ASN A 113 -9.11 1.58 -12.86
CA ASN A 113 -10.27 1.44 -12.00
C ASN A 113 -10.29 2.57 -10.95
N ASP A 114 -11.01 3.64 -11.24
CA ASP A 114 -11.08 4.82 -10.38
C ASP A 114 -11.70 4.53 -9.00
N ARG A 115 -12.42 3.40 -8.85
CA ARG A 115 -13.00 2.96 -7.56
C ARG A 115 -11.96 2.90 -6.44
N TYR A 116 -10.71 2.53 -6.71
CA TYR A 116 -9.69 2.47 -5.66
C TYR A 116 -9.27 3.87 -5.19
N ARG A 117 -9.31 4.86 -6.08
CA ARG A 117 -8.99 6.25 -5.76
C ARG A 117 -10.16 6.92 -5.03
N GLU A 118 -11.38 6.61 -5.45
CA GLU A 118 -12.62 7.02 -4.78
C GLU A 118 -12.67 6.49 -3.34
N LEU A 119 -12.51 5.18 -3.13
CA LEU A 119 -12.51 4.59 -1.78
C LEU A 119 -11.43 5.22 -0.88
N PHE A 120 -10.24 5.48 -1.44
CA PHE A 120 -9.16 6.14 -0.73
C PHE A 120 -9.48 7.59 -0.38
N ALA A 121 -10.08 8.35 -1.31
CA ALA A 121 -10.49 9.72 -1.09
C ALA A 121 -11.62 9.81 -0.05
N ASP A 122 -12.61 8.91 -0.10
CA ASP A 122 -13.68 8.81 0.90
C ASP A 122 -13.13 8.54 2.30
N TRP A 123 -12.14 7.65 2.40
CA TRP A 123 -11.46 7.40 3.66
C TRP A 123 -10.72 8.65 4.16
N LEU A 124 -9.99 9.36 3.30
CA LEU A 124 -9.33 10.61 3.67
C LEU A 124 -10.33 11.67 4.15
N CYS A 125 -11.46 11.82 3.48
CA CYS A 125 -12.54 12.72 3.90
C CYS A 125 -13.08 12.38 5.30
N ARG A 126 -13.16 11.08 5.66
CA ARG A 126 -13.58 10.66 7.01
C ARG A 126 -12.52 10.92 8.08
N GLN A 127 -11.23 10.79 7.74
CA GLN A 127 -10.13 11.04 8.67
C GLN A 127 -9.87 12.54 8.90
N HIS A 128 -10.21 13.37 7.92
CA HIS A 128 -9.96 14.82 7.93
C HIS A 128 -11.28 15.60 7.71
N PRO A 129 -12.11 15.76 8.76
CA PRO A 129 -13.44 16.38 8.64
C PRO A 129 -13.40 17.88 8.28
N ASP A 130 -12.24 18.52 8.38
CA ASP A 130 -11.97 19.91 7.99
C ASP A 130 -11.72 20.08 6.49
N VAL A 131 -11.49 18.97 5.77
CA VAL A 131 -11.25 18.95 4.32
C VAL A 131 -12.59 18.87 3.58
N VAL A 132 -12.76 19.74 2.59
CA VAL A 132 -13.96 19.75 1.72
C VAL A 132 -13.70 19.13 0.36
N THR A 133 -12.45 19.04 -0.07
CA THR A 133 -12.06 18.42 -1.34
C THR A 133 -10.74 17.70 -1.16
N VAL A 134 -10.69 16.45 -1.61
CA VAL A 134 -9.46 15.65 -1.64
C VAL A 134 -8.94 15.61 -3.06
N ARG A 135 -7.65 15.94 -3.20
CA ARG A 135 -6.92 15.88 -4.47
C ARG A 135 -5.81 14.83 -4.36
N LEU A 136 -5.86 13.83 -5.23
CA LEU A 136 -4.83 12.82 -5.40
C LEU A 136 -4.02 13.14 -6.64
N SER A 137 -2.72 13.37 -6.46
CA SER A 137 -1.80 13.68 -7.55
C SER A 137 -0.62 12.72 -7.54
N LYS A 138 0.07 12.56 -8.68
CA LYS A 138 1.37 11.88 -8.72
C LYS A 138 2.50 12.84 -9.01
N HIS A 139 3.61 12.59 -8.35
CA HIS A 139 4.90 13.18 -8.66
C HIS A 139 5.84 12.12 -9.22
N LYS A 140 6.59 12.47 -10.26
CA LYS A 140 7.65 11.60 -10.81
C LYS A 140 9.00 12.27 -10.65
N PHE A 141 9.88 11.62 -9.91
CA PHE A 141 11.31 11.91 -9.88
C PHE A 141 12.00 11.26 -11.08
N LYS A 142 13.19 11.72 -11.43
CA LYS A 142 14.06 11.02 -12.38
C LYS A 142 14.93 10.03 -11.61
N HIS A 143 14.85 8.75 -11.96
CA HIS A 143 15.81 7.70 -11.62
C HIS A 143 16.30 7.71 -10.15
N LEU A 144 15.41 7.49 -9.19
CA LEU A 144 15.79 7.29 -7.79
C LEU A 144 16.08 5.82 -7.49
N THR A 145 17.14 5.56 -6.74
CA THR A 145 17.38 4.30 -6.04
C THR A 145 16.55 4.22 -4.75
N PRO A 146 16.43 3.03 -4.13
CA PRO A 146 15.72 2.87 -2.87
C PRO A 146 16.16 3.83 -1.76
N ASP A 147 17.47 3.95 -1.60
CA ASP A 147 18.06 4.70 -0.49
C ASP A 147 17.94 6.21 -0.74
N GLU A 148 18.06 6.65 -1.99
CA GLU A 148 17.80 8.05 -2.38
C GLU A 148 16.33 8.44 -2.19
N ALA A 149 15.39 7.52 -2.45
CA ALA A 149 13.97 7.75 -2.26
C ALA A 149 13.60 7.90 -0.77
N LEU A 150 14.27 7.17 0.12
CA LEU A 150 14.10 7.28 1.57
C LEU A 150 14.62 8.63 2.13
N GLN A 151 15.58 9.24 1.44
CA GLN A 151 16.19 10.52 1.84
C GLN A 151 15.47 11.74 1.24
N GLN A 152 14.51 11.55 0.33
CA GLN A 152 13.78 12.67 -0.25
C GLN A 152 12.93 13.39 0.82
N PRO A 153 12.92 14.73 0.84
CA PRO A 153 11.98 15.46 1.66
C PRO A 153 10.55 15.17 1.19
N PRO A 154 9.53 15.30 2.08
CA PRO A 154 8.15 15.24 1.65
C PRO A 154 7.93 16.29 0.53
N PRO A 155 7.16 15.94 -0.51
CA PRO A 155 6.91 16.85 -1.61
C PRO A 155 6.25 18.13 -1.10
N ALA A 156 6.76 19.28 -1.53
CA ALA A 156 6.21 20.57 -1.15
C ALA A 156 4.86 20.80 -1.87
N PRO A 157 3.87 21.47 -1.24
CA PRO A 157 2.57 21.75 -1.85
C PRO A 157 2.63 22.55 -3.16
N GLU A 158 3.73 23.27 -3.37
CA GLU A 158 3.95 24.15 -4.53
C GLU A 158 4.50 23.40 -5.76
N GLN A 159 4.95 22.15 -5.61
CA GLN A 159 5.47 21.37 -6.71
C GLN A 159 4.35 21.01 -7.70
N ARG A 160 4.64 21.07 -9.00
CA ARG A 160 3.68 20.66 -10.03
C ARG A 160 3.53 19.14 -10.02
N PHE A 161 2.32 18.68 -9.72
CA PHE A 161 1.94 17.27 -9.75
C PHE A 161 1.00 16.99 -10.92
N GLU A 162 1.04 15.77 -11.44
CA GLU A 162 0.03 15.30 -12.39
C GLU A 162 -1.19 14.86 -11.60
N LEU A 163 -2.31 15.57 -11.78
CA LEU A 163 -3.58 15.22 -11.14
C LEU A 163 -4.03 13.83 -11.56
N LEU A 164 -4.36 12.98 -10.59
CA LEU A 164 -4.90 11.64 -10.84
C LEU A 164 -6.39 11.55 -10.57
N TYR A 165 -6.85 12.22 -9.52
CA TYR A 165 -8.24 12.17 -9.06
C TYR A 165 -8.53 13.35 -8.13
N GLU A 166 -9.75 13.88 -8.18
CA GLU A 166 -10.22 14.96 -7.32
C GLU A 166 -11.70 14.75 -7.05
N THR A 167 -12.10 14.82 -5.78
CA THR A 167 -13.50 14.69 -5.38
C THR A 167 -13.83 15.59 -4.19
N GLU A 168 -15.08 16.05 -4.12
CA GLU A 168 -15.61 16.73 -2.95
C GLU A 168 -15.94 15.71 -1.87
N CYS A 169 -15.69 16.07 -0.61
CA CYS A 169 -16.03 15.20 0.51
C CYS A 169 -17.54 15.19 0.73
N PRO A 170 -18.17 14.00 0.83
CA PRO A 170 -19.59 13.90 1.14
C PRO A 170 -19.85 14.47 2.54
N ARG A 171 -20.83 15.38 2.64
CA ARG A 171 -21.26 15.99 3.90
C ARG A 171 -22.33 15.17 4.61
#